data_AF-A0A5N0TM54-F1
#
_entry.id   AF-A0A5N0TM54-F1
#
_cell.length_a   1.000
_cell.length_b   1.000
_cell.length_c   1.000
_cell.angle_alpha   90.00
_cell.angle_beta   90.00
_cell.angle_gamma   90.00
#
_symmetry.space_group_name_H-M   'P 1'
#
loop_
_entity.id
_entity.type
_entity.pdbx_description
1 polymer ?
#
loop_
_entity_poly.entity_id
_entity_poly.type
_entity_poly.pdbx_seq_one_letter_code
_entity_poly.pdbx_strand_id
1 'polypeptide(L)'
;MHGGEYAGATGTAPDADVEDVADAPGPSAPETPVLLWEFPPAKRSRRRLWIALTVVAGVLVLAAAAAGTTWAFVQAHERAMAERAVTALQQAAVEAELARLADVAQRSDAQRTAYRETLDVWNAEQEQAAQWRAGSTAPEPAQANPGGGAMPGEDPAGRAFLDSIGAPQVQLIIDAGAENCGFQAGAADPRTSVVGGCFNTRYANWVFLAWEPGTEEAVWAIFVHEVMHWYQYQTYYPAFLAADRLGIPDRDYAPELEADASCRAVYVHGIPSWRYARTSAPCWVDGWYDGWLLDHLGSLGVPLAPPVAEDYEVVPVVRP
;
A
#
# COMPACT_ATOMS: atom_id res chain seq x y z
N MET A 1 1.26 -11.96 -27.85
CA MET A 1 0.81 -13.26 -28.38
C MET A 1 -0.26 -13.81 -27.45
N HIS A 2 -1.32 -14.39 -28.02
CA HIS A 2 -2.50 -15.02 -27.41
C HIS A 2 -3.49 -14.08 -26.70
N GLY A 3 -4.79 -14.01 -27.02
CA GLY A 3 -5.63 -14.81 -27.92
C GLY A 3 -6.84 -15.41 -27.19
N GLY A 4 -8.04 -15.32 -27.81
CA GLY A 4 -9.30 -15.98 -27.40
C GLY A 4 -10.32 -14.99 -26.84
N GLU A 5 -11.30 -14.42 -27.57
CA GLU A 5 -12.34 -14.99 -28.45
C GLU A 5 -13.23 -16.04 -27.78
N TYR A 6 -14.47 -15.66 -27.46
CA TYR A 6 -15.64 -16.53 -27.53
C TYR A 6 -16.86 -15.72 -28.02
N ALA A 7 -17.40 -16.20 -29.14
CA ALA A 7 -18.62 -15.78 -29.81
C ALA A 7 -19.75 -16.80 -29.54
N GLY A 8 -21.00 -16.37 -29.78
CA GLY A 8 -22.19 -17.24 -29.93
C GLY A 8 -23.42 -16.62 -29.24
N ALA A 9 -24.25 -15.80 -29.91
CA ALA A 9 -25.28 -16.13 -30.92
C ALA A 9 -26.48 -16.90 -30.30
N THR A 10 -27.67 -16.29 -30.13
CA THR A 10 -28.83 -16.17 -31.07
C THR A 10 -30.00 -17.03 -30.61
N GLY A 11 -31.23 -16.48 -30.63
CA GLY A 11 -32.48 -17.21 -30.47
C GLY A 11 -33.68 -16.26 -30.30
N THR A 12 -34.13 -15.58 -31.37
CA THR A 12 -35.40 -15.82 -32.11
C THR A 12 -36.68 -15.93 -31.28
N ALA A 13 -37.57 -14.95 -31.52
CA ALA A 13 -39.00 -14.96 -31.24
C ALA A 13 -39.75 -16.05 -32.04
N PRO A 14 -41.04 -16.25 -31.72
CA PRO A 14 -42.03 -15.97 -32.76
C PRO A 14 -43.30 -15.20 -32.28
N ASP A 15 -43.81 -14.40 -33.21
CA ASP A 15 -45.21 -14.10 -33.55
C ASP A 15 -46.16 -15.31 -33.34
N ALA A 16 -47.49 -15.24 -33.33
CA ALA A 16 -48.57 -14.26 -33.33
C ALA A 16 -49.81 -15.15 -33.10
N ASP A 17 -50.95 -14.61 -32.66
CA ASP A 17 -52.22 -14.98 -33.27
C ASP A 17 -53.31 -13.97 -32.93
N VAL A 18 -53.93 -13.54 -34.02
CA VAL A 18 -55.08 -12.67 -34.17
C VAL A 18 -56.30 -13.59 -34.23
N GLU A 19 -57.41 -13.23 -33.60
CA GLU A 19 -58.71 -13.42 -34.25
C GLU A 19 -59.77 -12.46 -33.71
N ASP A 20 -60.49 -11.93 -34.69
CA ASP A 20 -61.51 -10.89 -34.68
C ASP A 20 -62.83 -11.57 -35.12
N VAL A 21 -63.93 -10.82 -35.03
CA VAL A 21 -65.13 -10.92 -35.88
C VAL A 21 -66.39 -11.66 -35.35
N ALA A 22 -67.39 -10.80 -35.08
CA ALA A 22 -68.81 -10.79 -35.51
C ALA A 22 -69.93 -11.62 -34.84
N ASP A 23 -70.89 -10.87 -34.31
CA ASP A 23 -72.22 -10.56 -34.88
C ASP A 23 -73.31 -11.66 -35.06
N ALA A 24 -74.56 -11.20 -34.85
CA ALA A 24 -75.81 -11.94 -34.61
C ALA A 24 -76.35 -12.76 -35.82
N PRO A 25 -77.43 -13.59 -35.66
CA PRO A 25 -78.81 -13.05 -35.78
C PRO A 25 -79.92 -13.82 -35.01
N GLY A 26 -81.11 -13.21 -34.88
CA GLY A 26 -82.39 -13.88 -34.54
C GLY A 26 -82.90 -14.80 -35.66
N PRO A 27 -84.02 -15.55 -35.51
CA PRO A 27 -85.36 -14.97 -35.78
C PRO A 27 -86.59 -15.63 -35.09
N SER A 28 -87.69 -14.86 -35.10
CA SER A 28 -89.11 -15.15 -35.41
C SER A 28 -89.89 -16.37 -34.83
N ALA A 29 -91.10 -16.04 -34.36
CA ALA A 29 -92.26 -16.88 -34.02
C ALA A 29 -92.86 -17.64 -35.24
N PRO A 30 -93.87 -18.56 -35.15
CA PRO A 30 -95.23 -18.30 -34.63
C PRO A 30 -96.05 -19.45 -33.97
N GLU A 31 -97.14 -19.03 -33.32
CA GLU A 31 -98.52 -19.60 -33.21
C GLU A 31 -98.87 -20.99 -32.60
N THR A 32 -99.41 -20.94 -31.35
CA THR A 32 -100.69 -21.47 -30.77
C THR A 32 -101.38 -22.77 -31.27
N PRO A 33 -102.06 -23.56 -30.39
CA PRO A 33 -103.23 -23.10 -29.61
C PRO A 33 -103.44 -23.59 -28.16
N VAL A 34 -104.03 -22.66 -27.40
CA VAL A 34 -105.05 -22.71 -26.32
C VAL A 34 -105.40 -24.05 -25.63
N LEU A 35 -105.30 -24.05 -24.28
CA LEU A 35 -106.35 -24.60 -23.41
C LEU A 35 -106.50 -23.76 -22.14
N LEU A 36 -107.76 -23.48 -21.81
CA LEU A 36 -108.28 -22.61 -20.77
C LEU A 36 -108.00 -23.13 -19.35
N TRP A 37 -107.52 -22.27 -18.45
CA TRP A 37 -107.86 -22.34 -17.02
C TRP A 37 -107.95 -20.94 -16.42
N GLU A 38 -109.14 -20.58 -15.96
CA GLU A 38 -109.45 -19.30 -15.32
C GLU A 38 -108.77 -19.23 -13.93
N PHE A 39 -107.90 -18.23 -13.73
CA PHE A 39 -107.47 -17.79 -12.40
C PHE A 39 -108.08 -16.42 -12.08
N PRO A 40 -108.60 -16.22 -10.86
CA PRO A 40 -109.38 -15.04 -10.49
C PRO A 40 -108.51 -13.77 -10.46
N PRO A 41 -109.10 -12.57 -10.61
CA PRO A 41 -108.35 -11.32 -10.65
C PRO A 41 -107.63 -11.07 -9.32
N ALA A 42 -106.30 -11.20 -9.32
CA ALA A 42 -105.48 -10.72 -8.22
C ALA A 42 -105.61 -9.20 -8.16
N LYS A 43 -106.41 -8.72 -7.20
CA LYS A 43 -106.48 -7.30 -6.81
C LYS A 43 -105.05 -6.75 -6.75
N ARG A 44 -104.73 -5.78 -7.62
CA ARG A 44 -103.49 -4.98 -7.55
C ARG A 44 -103.47 -4.26 -6.20
N SER A 45 -102.90 -4.92 -5.21
CA SER A 45 -102.73 -4.34 -3.88
C SER A 45 -101.48 -3.47 -3.93
N ARG A 46 -101.67 -2.15 -3.78
CA ARG A 46 -100.58 -1.16 -3.63
C ARG A 46 -99.56 -1.59 -2.56
N ARG A 47 -99.95 -2.47 -1.63
CA ARG A 47 -99.10 -3.04 -0.57
C ARG A 47 -97.87 -3.81 -1.09
N ARG A 48 -97.97 -4.58 -2.19
CA ARG A 48 -96.80 -5.35 -2.69
C ARG A 48 -95.74 -4.45 -3.33
N LEU A 49 -96.16 -3.36 -3.97
CA LEU A 49 -95.24 -2.37 -4.55
C LEU A 49 -94.49 -1.60 -3.46
N TRP A 50 -95.19 -1.24 -2.37
CA TRP A 50 -94.57 -0.60 -1.21
C TRP A 50 -93.57 -1.50 -0.50
N ILE A 51 -93.87 -2.80 -0.33
CA ILE A 51 -92.93 -3.76 0.26
C ILE A 51 -91.68 -3.92 -0.62
N ALA A 52 -91.84 -4.06 -1.93
CA ALA A 52 -90.71 -4.14 -2.86
C ALA A 52 -89.84 -2.87 -2.84
N LEU A 53 -90.47 -1.69 -2.83
CA LEU A 53 -89.76 -0.40 -2.69
C LEU A 53 -88.99 -0.30 -1.37
N THR A 54 -89.57 -0.74 -0.25
CA THR A 54 -88.87 -0.74 1.04
C THR A 54 -87.72 -1.74 1.10
N VAL A 55 -87.84 -2.89 0.44
CA VAL A 55 -86.76 -3.88 0.36
C VAL A 55 -85.62 -3.36 -0.52
N VAL A 56 -85.94 -2.79 -1.69
CA VAL A 56 -84.93 -2.17 -2.56
C VAL A 56 -84.26 -0.99 -1.88
N ALA A 57 -85.02 -0.12 -1.21
CA ALA A 57 -84.46 0.97 -0.43
C ALA A 57 -83.58 0.45 0.73
N GLY A 58 -84.02 -0.60 1.43
CA GLY A 58 -83.24 -1.23 2.50
C GLY A 58 -81.94 -1.86 2.00
N VAL A 59 -81.97 -2.55 0.85
CA VAL A 59 -80.77 -3.12 0.21
C VAL A 59 -79.83 -2.02 -0.27
N LEU A 60 -80.34 -0.92 -0.84
CA LEU A 60 -79.53 0.22 -1.25
C LEU A 60 -78.88 0.92 -0.05
N VAL A 61 -79.59 1.08 1.07
CA VAL A 61 -79.05 1.63 2.31
C VAL A 61 -77.97 0.72 2.88
N LEU A 62 -78.19 -0.60 2.89
CA LEU A 62 -77.19 -1.57 3.34
C LEU A 62 -75.97 -1.61 2.42
N ALA A 63 -76.16 -1.53 1.10
CA ALA A 63 -75.07 -1.45 0.13
C ALA A 63 -74.27 -0.14 0.28
N ALA A 64 -74.94 0.98 0.50
CA ALA A 64 -74.30 2.27 0.77
C ALA A 64 -73.51 2.25 2.10
N ALA A 65 -74.07 1.64 3.15
CA ALA A 65 -73.37 1.47 4.43
C ALA A 65 -72.17 0.52 4.31
N ALA A 66 -72.30 -0.58 3.55
CA ALA A 66 -71.20 -1.51 3.27
C ALA A 66 -70.10 -0.83 2.44
N ALA A 67 -70.46 -0.07 1.39
CA ALA A 67 -69.50 0.70 0.61
C ALA A 67 -68.79 1.77 1.46
N GLY A 68 -69.53 2.49 2.30
CA GLY A 68 -68.98 3.51 3.19
C GLY A 68 -68.02 2.94 4.25
N THR A 69 -68.35 1.80 4.84
CA THR A 69 -67.47 1.11 5.80
C THR A 69 -66.22 0.53 5.14
N THR A 70 -66.34 -0.02 3.93
CA THR A 70 -65.21 -0.51 3.14
C THR A 70 -64.28 0.64 2.76
N TRP A 71 -64.83 1.78 2.32
CA TRP A 71 -64.05 2.98 2.02
C TRP A 71 -63.32 3.53 3.25
N ALA A 72 -63.99 3.57 4.42
CA ALA A 72 -63.37 3.98 5.67
C ALA A 72 -62.23 3.03 6.10
N PHE A 73 -62.39 1.72 5.88
CA PHE A 73 -61.34 0.73 6.15
C PHE A 73 -60.14 0.89 5.22
N VAL A 74 -60.38 1.10 3.92
CA VAL A 74 -59.32 1.37 2.94
C VAL A 74 -58.58 2.67 3.31
N GLN A 75 -59.31 3.72 3.67
CA GLN A 75 -58.71 5.00 4.05
C GLN A 75 -57.92 4.91 5.37
N ALA A 76 -58.40 4.14 6.35
CA ALA A 76 -57.68 3.88 7.60
C ALA A 76 -56.42 3.02 7.36
N HIS A 77 -56.51 2.04 6.46
CA HIS A 77 -55.38 1.20 6.07
C HIS A 77 -54.32 2.01 5.31
N GLU A 78 -54.71 2.86 4.36
CA GLU A 78 -53.80 3.76 3.64
C GLU A 78 -53.11 4.74 4.58
N ARG A 79 -53.82 5.31 5.57
CA ARG A 79 -53.22 6.16 6.61
C ARG A 79 -52.22 5.39 7.47
N ALA A 80 -52.57 4.19 7.92
CA ALA A 80 -51.67 3.36 8.72
C ALA A 80 -50.43 2.89 7.93
N MET A 81 -50.55 2.71 6.60
CA MET A 81 -49.42 2.40 5.72
C MET A 81 -48.57 3.64 5.44
N ALA A 82 -49.17 4.83 5.30
CA ALA A 82 -48.46 6.09 5.17
C ALA A 82 -47.70 6.48 6.46
N GLU A 83 -48.26 6.17 7.63
CA GLU A 83 -47.59 6.35 8.94
C GLU A 83 -46.43 5.36 9.16
N ARG A 84 -46.45 4.21 8.47
CA ARG A 84 -45.35 3.23 8.47
C ARG A 84 -44.36 3.43 7.32
N ALA A 85 -44.63 4.34 6.39
CA ALA A 85 -43.73 4.63 5.30
C ALA A 85 -42.47 5.31 5.85
N VAL A 86 -41.30 4.78 5.52
CA VAL A 86 -40.01 5.42 5.81
C VAL A 86 -40.07 6.82 5.20
N THR A 87 -39.99 7.84 6.04
CA THR A 87 -39.99 9.21 5.55
C THR A 87 -38.76 9.44 4.69
N ALA A 88 -38.85 10.32 3.68
CA ALA A 88 -37.71 10.70 2.87
C ALA A 88 -36.50 11.16 3.72
N LEU A 89 -36.76 11.73 4.90
CA LEU A 89 -35.75 12.18 5.85
C LEU A 89 -35.05 11.00 6.56
N GLN A 90 -35.78 9.94 6.92
CA GLN A 90 -35.19 8.70 7.45
C GLN A 90 -34.41 7.95 6.36
N GLN A 91 -34.91 7.91 5.13
CA GLN A 91 -34.20 7.31 4.01
C GLN A 91 -32.90 8.07 3.71
N ALA A 92 -32.95 9.40 3.66
CA ALA A 92 -31.74 10.23 3.49
C ALA A 92 -30.72 10.05 4.63
N ALA A 93 -31.18 9.88 5.88
CA ALA A 93 -30.30 9.61 7.01
C ALA A 93 -29.61 8.24 6.89
N VAL A 94 -30.33 7.20 6.45
CA VAL A 94 -29.76 5.87 6.19
C VAL A 94 -28.78 5.92 5.02
N GLU A 95 -29.12 6.58 3.92
CA GLU A 95 -28.25 6.75 2.76
C GLU A 95 -26.96 7.52 3.12
N ALA A 96 -27.08 8.57 3.93
CA ALA A 96 -25.92 9.33 4.43
C ALA A 96 -25.01 8.47 5.33
N GLU A 97 -25.60 7.66 6.20
CA GLU A 97 -24.83 6.76 7.07
C GLU A 97 -24.16 5.63 6.28
N LEU A 98 -24.86 5.04 5.31
CA LEU A 98 -24.28 4.05 4.40
C LEU A 98 -23.14 4.64 3.58
N ALA A 99 -23.28 5.87 3.07
CA ALA A 99 -22.21 6.57 2.36
C ALA A 99 -21.01 6.83 3.28
N ARG A 100 -21.23 7.20 4.55
CA ARG A 100 -20.18 7.38 5.55
C ARG A 100 -19.43 6.07 5.85
N LEU A 101 -20.16 4.96 6.00
CA LEU A 101 -19.57 3.64 6.24
C LEU A 101 -18.78 3.17 5.01
N ALA A 102 -19.30 3.40 3.81
CA ALA A 102 -18.61 3.08 2.56
C ALA A 102 -17.29 3.87 2.42
N ASP A 103 -17.30 5.17 2.75
CA ASP A 103 -16.10 6.01 2.77
C ASP A 103 -15.05 5.50 3.79
N VAL A 104 -15.47 5.16 5.01
CA VAL A 104 -14.57 4.60 6.03
C VAL A 104 -13.99 3.25 5.56
N ALA A 105 -14.82 2.38 4.98
CA ALA A 105 -14.36 1.09 4.45
C ALA A 105 -13.34 1.29 3.32
N GLN A 106 -13.62 2.17 2.37
CA GLN A 106 -12.71 2.49 1.27
C GLN A 106 -11.37 3.04 1.79
N ARG A 107 -11.40 3.97 2.74
CA ARG A 107 -10.19 4.51 3.36
C ARG A 107 -9.41 3.44 4.12
N SER A 108 -10.11 2.55 4.84
CA SER A 108 -9.48 1.43 5.56
C SER A 108 -8.78 0.47 4.60
N ASP A 109 -9.39 0.16 3.45
CA ASP A 109 -8.80 -0.73 2.45
C ASP A 109 -7.63 -0.07 1.74
N ALA A 110 -7.70 1.24 1.46
CA ALA A 110 -6.58 2.00 0.93
C ALA A 110 -5.39 2.00 1.89
N GLN A 111 -5.62 2.23 3.18
CA GLN A 111 -4.55 2.23 4.18
C GLN A 111 -3.94 0.84 4.39
N ARG A 112 -4.76 -0.22 4.42
CA ARG A 112 -4.25 -1.62 4.46
C ARG A 112 -3.38 -1.94 3.25
N THR A 113 -3.75 -1.44 2.08
CA THR A 113 -2.95 -1.59 0.86
C THR A 113 -1.62 -0.85 1.01
N ALA A 114 -1.64 0.42 1.43
CA ALA A 114 -0.45 1.22 1.65
C ALA A 114 0.50 0.61 2.70
N TYR A 115 -0.04 0.04 3.78
CA TYR A 115 0.74 -0.69 4.78
C TYR A 115 1.47 -1.88 4.17
N ARG A 116 0.75 -2.73 3.41
CA ARG A 116 1.35 -3.90 2.76
C ARG A 116 2.42 -3.51 1.76
N GLU A 117 2.15 -2.50 0.92
CA GLU A 117 3.13 -1.99 -0.04
C GLU A 117 4.39 -1.49 0.67
N THR A 118 4.24 -0.73 1.76
CA THR A 118 5.39 -0.23 2.54
C THR A 118 6.16 -1.38 3.19
N LEU A 119 5.45 -2.37 3.73
CA LEU A 119 6.06 -3.54 4.37
C LEU A 119 6.80 -4.42 3.37
N ASP A 120 6.25 -4.62 2.18
CA ASP A 120 6.88 -5.38 1.10
C ASP A 120 8.17 -4.70 0.65
N VAL A 121 8.17 -3.37 0.51
CA VAL A 121 9.38 -2.58 0.20
C VAL A 121 10.43 -2.73 1.32
N TRP A 122 10.03 -2.55 2.58
CA TRP A 122 10.92 -2.73 3.72
C TRP A 122 11.57 -4.13 3.70
N ASN A 123 10.76 -5.18 3.51
CA ASN A 123 11.27 -6.55 3.47
C ASN A 123 12.22 -6.79 2.30
N ALA A 124 11.94 -6.21 1.12
CA ALA A 124 12.82 -6.31 -0.04
C ALA A 124 14.18 -5.65 0.21
N GLU A 125 14.23 -4.49 0.88
CA GLU A 125 15.48 -3.82 1.27
C GLU A 125 16.28 -4.69 2.26
N GLN A 126 15.63 -5.32 3.24
CA GLN A 126 16.29 -6.25 4.17
C GLN A 126 16.84 -7.48 3.45
N GLU A 127 16.07 -8.05 2.52
CA GLU A 127 16.48 -9.22 1.75
C GLU A 127 17.68 -8.89 0.84
N GLN A 128 17.62 -7.77 0.11
CA GLN A 128 18.72 -7.32 -0.74
C GLN A 128 20.01 -7.09 0.08
N ALA A 129 19.90 -6.48 1.26
CA ALA A 129 21.05 -6.32 2.15
C ALA A 129 21.58 -7.67 2.65
N ALA A 130 20.71 -8.65 2.95
CA ALA A 130 21.14 -10.00 3.31
C ALA A 130 21.84 -10.72 2.15
N GLN A 131 21.32 -10.60 0.92
CA GLN A 131 21.93 -11.16 -0.29
C GLN A 131 23.32 -10.55 -0.55
N TRP A 132 23.45 -9.23 -0.39
CA TRP A 132 24.73 -8.55 -0.52
C TRP A 132 25.76 -9.03 0.51
N ARG A 133 25.37 -9.14 1.80
CA ARG A 133 26.25 -9.67 2.86
C ARG A 133 26.71 -11.09 2.60
N ALA A 134 25.86 -11.90 1.97
CA ALA A 134 26.19 -13.28 1.57
C ALA A 134 27.07 -13.34 0.29
N GLY A 135 27.28 -12.21 -0.39
CA GLY A 135 28.11 -12.13 -1.58
C GLY A 135 29.56 -12.53 -1.32
N SER A 136 30.10 -13.36 -2.21
CA SER A 136 31.47 -13.89 -2.12
C SER A 136 32.38 -13.43 -3.26
N THR A 137 31.97 -12.38 -4.00
CA THR A 137 32.77 -11.84 -5.10
C THR A 137 34.11 -11.34 -4.56
N ALA A 138 35.19 -11.89 -5.10
CA ALA A 138 36.54 -11.44 -4.81
C ALA A 138 37.07 -10.55 -5.94
N PRO A 139 37.75 -9.44 -5.63
CA PRO A 139 38.47 -8.66 -6.62
C PRO A 139 39.76 -9.37 -7.03
N GLU A 140 40.20 -9.10 -8.25
CA GLU A 140 41.54 -9.47 -8.72
C GLU A 140 42.48 -8.27 -8.52
N PRO A 141 43.67 -8.44 -7.93
CA PRO A 141 44.68 -7.39 -7.89
C PRO A 141 45.02 -6.93 -9.31
N ALA A 142 44.88 -5.63 -9.56
CA ALA A 142 45.05 -5.03 -10.88
C ALA A 142 46.40 -4.32 -11.02
N GLN A 143 46.89 -3.69 -9.94
CA GLN A 143 48.12 -2.93 -9.96
C GLN A 143 48.87 -3.04 -8.63
N ALA A 144 50.18 -3.32 -8.73
CA ALA A 144 51.04 -3.40 -7.56
C ALA A 144 51.06 -2.08 -6.78
N ASN A 145 50.90 -2.20 -5.46
CA ASN A 145 51.04 -1.07 -4.55
C ASN A 145 52.51 -0.57 -4.48
N PRO A 146 52.78 0.72 -4.76
CA PRO A 146 54.14 1.28 -4.69
C PRO A 146 54.80 1.12 -3.32
N GLY A 147 54.01 1.23 -2.26
CA GLY A 147 54.44 1.15 -0.87
C GLY A 147 54.79 -0.27 -0.37
N GLY A 148 54.60 -1.30 -1.20
CA GLY A 148 54.92 -2.69 -0.87
C GLY A 148 53.70 -3.60 -0.72
N GLY A 149 53.94 -4.90 -0.48
CA GLY A 149 52.89 -5.94 -0.47
C GLY A 149 52.24 -6.22 0.89
N ALA A 150 52.52 -5.42 1.92
CA ALA A 150 52.04 -5.63 3.28
C ALA A 150 51.98 -4.31 4.05
N MET A 151 51.00 -4.16 4.95
CA MET A 151 50.94 -2.98 5.81
C MET A 151 52.17 -2.90 6.73
N PRO A 152 52.64 -1.68 7.05
CA PRO A 152 53.71 -1.48 8.00
C PRO A 152 53.26 -1.86 9.42
N GLY A 153 54.17 -2.43 10.22
CA GLY A 153 53.93 -2.77 11.63
C GLY A 153 53.78 -4.28 11.88
N GLU A 154 53.18 -4.62 13.02
CA GLU A 154 53.06 -6.00 13.52
C GLU A 154 51.88 -6.78 12.91
N ASP A 155 50.91 -6.09 12.31
CA ASP A 155 49.71 -6.69 11.69
C ASP A 155 49.65 -6.40 10.18
N PRO A 156 50.52 -7.03 9.36
CA PRO A 156 50.70 -6.71 7.93
C PRO A 156 49.45 -6.93 7.05
N ALA A 157 48.48 -7.70 7.55
CA ALA A 157 47.21 -7.98 6.87
C ALA A 157 45.99 -7.39 7.61
N GLY A 158 46.20 -6.69 8.73
CA GLY A 158 45.12 -6.18 9.57
C GLY A 158 44.27 -7.26 10.23
N ARG A 159 44.75 -8.51 10.25
CA ARG A 159 43.98 -9.70 10.64
C ARG A 159 43.61 -9.66 12.11
N ALA A 160 44.54 -9.26 12.97
CA ALA A 160 44.29 -9.18 14.41
C ALA A 160 43.22 -8.13 14.73
N PHE A 161 43.27 -6.97 14.06
CA PHE A 161 42.23 -5.94 14.21
C PHE A 161 40.87 -6.40 13.70
N LEU A 162 40.81 -6.96 12.48
CA LEU A 162 39.56 -7.44 11.90
C LEU A 162 38.92 -8.56 12.75
N ASP A 163 39.72 -9.46 13.32
CA ASP A 163 39.22 -10.47 14.25
C ASP A 163 38.68 -9.85 15.55
N SER A 164 39.35 -8.82 16.06
CA SER A 164 38.94 -8.13 17.30
C SER A 164 37.58 -7.43 17.18
N ILE A 165 37.18 -7.02 15.97
CA ILE A 165 35.90 -6.38 15.71
C ILE A 165 34.83 -7.36 15.21
N GLY A 166 35.13 -8.67 15.18
CA GLY A 166 34.19 -9.68 14.71
C GLY A 166 33.99 -9.69 13.19
N ALA A 167 35.02 -9.30 12.43
CA ALA A 167 35.04 -9.29 10.96
C ALA A 167 36.01 -10.34 10.35
N PRO A 168 35.95 -11.63 10.75
CA PRO A 168 36.87 -12.67 10.25
C PRO A 168 36.82 -12.87 8.74
N GLN A 169 35.68 -12.54 8.10
CA GLN A 169 35.46 -12.69 6.67
C GLN A 169 36.06 -11.57 5.82
N VAL A 170 36.35 -10.40 6.41
CA VAL A 170 36.90 -9.26 5.68
C VAL A 170 38.35 -9.53 5.32
N GLN A 171 38.72 -9.22 4.08
CA GLN A 171 40.06 -9.39 3.55
C GLN A 171 40.61 -8.05 3.08
N LEU A 172 41.90 -7.85 3.32
CA LEU A 172 42.66 -6.71 2.83
C LEU A 172 43.28 -7.07 1.47
N ILE A 173 43.05 -6.23 0.47
CA ILE A 173 43.76 -6.29 -0.80
C ILE A 173 44.65 -5.04 -0.94
N ILE A 174 45.95 -5.28 -1.10
CA ILE A 174 46.95 -4.23 -1.29
C ILE A 174 47.08 -3.97 -2.78
N ASP A 175 46.35 -2.98 -3.29
CA ASP A 175 46.16 -2.74 -4.71
C ASP A 175 46.05 -1.24 -5.03
N ALA A 176 46.82 -0.79 -6.01
CA ALA A 176 46.85 0.58 -6.51
C ALA A 176 46.00 0.79 -7.78
N GLY A 177 45.16 -0.19 -8.12
CA GLY A 177 44.34 -0.19 -9.32
C GLY A 177 43.09 0.67 -9.18
N ALA A 178 42.31 0.74 -10.26
CA ALA A 178 41.13 1.60 -10.35
C ALA A 178 39.99 1.23 -9.38
N GLU A 179 39.99 0.02 -8.83
CA GLU A 179 39.01 -0.40 -7.82
C GLU A 179 39.33 0.20 -6.44
N ASN A 180 40.55 0.68 -6.20
CA ASN A 180 40.91 1.46 -5.02
C ASN A 180 40.55 2.94 -5.24
N CYS A 181 39.29 3.27 -4.98
CA CYS A 181 38.71 4.60 -5.20
C CYS A 181 39.38 5.75 -4.44
N GLY A 182 40.06 5.48 -3.31
CA GLY A 182 40.75 6.52 -2.52
C GLY A 182 42.22 6.73 -2.91
N PHE A 183 42.81 5.89 -3.75
CA PHE A 183 44.21 6.02 -4.17
C PHE A 183 44.33 6.54 -5.61
N GLN A 184 45.21 7.53 -5.82
CA GLN A 184 45.53 8.05 -7.14
C GLN A 184 47.04 8.12 -7.28
N ALA A 185 47.66 7.19 -8.00
CA ALA A 185 49.11 7.23 -8.22
C ALA A 185 49.51 8.25 -9.29
N GLY A 186 50.65 8.93 -9.09
CA GLY A 186 51.42 9.51 -10.20
C GLY A 186 50.86 10.75 -10.90
N ALA A 187 49.84 11.42 -10.37
CA ALA A 187 49.48 12.76 -10.85
C ALA A 187 50.49 13.79 -10.32
N ALA A 188 50.98 14.67 -11.19
CA ALA A 188 51.87 15.80 -10.81
C ALA A 188 51.13 16.89 -10.00
N ASP A 189 49.95 16.57 -9.46
CA ASP A 189 49.10 17.48 -8.70
C ASP A 189 49.46 17.37 -7.20
N PRO A 190 49.75 18.47 -6.49
CA PRO A 190 49.90 18.44 -5.04
C PRO A 190 48.64 17.99 -4.27
N ARG A 191 47.49 17.79 -4.92
CA ARG A 191 46.27 17.21 -4.35
C ARG A 191 46.14 15.69 -4.53
N THR A 192 47.14 15.05 -5.11
CA THR A 192 47.12 13.61 -5.37
C THR A 192 47.14 12.83 -4.06
N SER A 193 46.21 11.88 -3.90
CA SER A 193 46.12 11.02 -2.71
C SER A 193 47.28 10.01 -2.70
N VAL A 194 48.34 10.34 -1.97
CA VAL A 194 49.55 9.50 -1.80
C VAL A 194 49.37 8.34 -0.82
N VAL A 195 48.24 8.29 -0.10
CA VAL A 195 47.74 7.15 0.68
C VAL A 195 46.24 7.12 0.48
N GLY A 196 45.68 5.96 0.21
CA GLY A 196 44.26 5.82 -0.03
C GLY A 196 43.78 4.40 0.18
N GLY A 197 42.52 4.29 0.58
CA GLY A 197 41.82 3.04 0.68
C GLY A 197 40.47 3.13 -0.01
N CYS A 198 39.80 2.00 -0.11
CA CYS A 198 38.44 1.96 -0.58
C CYS A 198 37.72 0.75 -0.01
N PHE A 199 36.57 0.96 0.60
CA PHE A 199 35.55 -0.07 0.71
C PHE A 199 34.59 0.04 -0.48
N ASN A 200 34.76 -0.86 -1.45
CA ASN A 200 33.89 -0.91 -2.61
C ASN A 200 32.75 -1.91 -2.37
N THR A 201 31.51 -1.43 -2.35
CA THR A 201 30.31 -2.23 -2.08
C THR A 201 30.10 -3.37 -3.07
N ARG A 202 30.75 -3.36 -4.24
CA ARG A 202 30.78 -4.51 -5.17
C ARG A 202 31.41 -5.75 -4.54
N TYR A 203 32.34 -5.58 -3.61
CA TYR A 203 33.10 -6.63 -2.96
C TYR A 203 32.85 -6.58 -1.45
N ALA A 204 31.70 -7.10 -1.01
CA ALA A 204 31.15 -6.92 0.33
C ALA A 204 32.09 -7.21 1.52
N ASN A 205 33.13 -8.01 1.31
CA ASN A 205 34.10 -8.40 2.35
C ASN A 205 35.54 -8.03 1.99
N TRP A 206 35.75 -7.01 1.14
CA TRP A 206 37.09 -6.61 0.71
C TRP A 206 37.33 -5.12 0.94
N VAL A 207 38.49 -4.82 1.51
CA VAL A 207 39.00 -3.46 1.69
C VAL A 207 40.27 -3.31 0.86
N PHE A 208 40.32 -2.27 0.04
CA PHE A 208 41.47 -1.91 -0.78
C PHE A 208 42.34 -0.91 -0.04
N LEU A 209 43.65 -1.01 -0.23
CA LEU A 209 44.62 -0.09 0.36
C LEU A 209 45.86 0.04 -0.53
N ALA A 210 46.32 1.28 -0.70
CA ALA A 210 47.58 1.59 -1.38
C ALA A 210 48.20 2.88 -0.84
N TRP A 211 49.52 2.99 -1.00
CA TRP A 211 50.29 4.14 -0.58
C TRP A 211 51.58 4.30 -1.39
N GLU A 212 52.10 5.52 -1.42
CA GLU A 212 53.42 5.84 -1.93
C GLU A 212 54.49 5.67 -0.83
N PRO A 213 55.72 5.28 -1.17
CA PRO A 213 56.81 5.18 -0.19
C PRO A 213 57.00 6.48 0.61
N GLY A 214 57.22 6.35 1.92
CA GLY A 214 57.42 7.49 2.84
C GLY A 214 56.15 8.01 3.51
N THR A 215 55.01 7.33 3.32
CA THR A 215 53.71 7.69 3.90
C THR A 215 53.15 6.61 4.82
N GLU A 216 53.99 5.65 5.21
CA GLU A 216 53.65 4.44 5.97
C GLU A 216 52.91 4.73 7.28
N GLU A 217 53.16 5.88 7.89
CA GLU A 217 52.54 6.27 9.16
C GLU A 217 51.03 6.51 9.08
N ALA A 218 50.47 6.76 7.90
CA ALA A 218 49.05 6.99 7.69
C ALA A 218 48.28 5.70 7.33
N VAL A 219 48.99 4.65 6.89
CA VAL A 219 48.41 3.41 6.34
C VAL A 219 47.44 2.75 7.32
N TRP A 220 47.82 2.67 8.60
CA TRP A 220 46.95 2.08 9.63
C TRP A 220 45.63 2.84 9.81
N ALA A 221 45.69 4.17 9.83
CA ALA A 221 44.50 5.00 10.01
C ALA A 221 43.55 4.86 8.82
N ILE A 222 44.08 4.84 7.60
CA ILE A 222 43.27 4.63 6.39
C ILE A 222 42.67 3.22 6.38
N PHE A 223 43.45 2.18 6.68
CA PHE A 223 42.92 0.82 6.80
C PHE A 223 41.74 0.73 7.77
N VAL A 224 41.88 1.27 8.99
CA VAL A 224 40.80 1.25 9.98
C VAL A 224 39.58 2.03 9.48
N HIS A 225 39.78 3.18 8.84
CA HIS A 225 38.71 3.99 8.25
C HIS A 225 37.90 3.20 7.21
N GLU A 226 38.56 2.54 6.25
CA GLU A 226 37.86 1.73 5.24
C GLU A 226 37.12 0.53 5.85
N VAL A 227 37.67 -0.07 6.91
CA VAL A 227 36.98 -1.14 7.65
C VAL A 227 35.73 -0.60 8.35
N MET A 228 35.70 0.67 8.74
CA MET A 228 34.48 1.27 9.30
C MET A 228 33.41 1.48 8.23
N HIS A 229 33.77 1.69 6.95
CA HIS A 229 32.79 1.61 5.86
C HIS A 229 32.22 0.20 5.71
N TRP A 230 33.05 -0.83 5.80
CA TRP A 230 32.52 -2.20 5.85
C TRP A 230 31.52 -2.38 6.99
N TYR A 231 31.83 -1.90 8.21
CA TYR A 231 30.90 -1.95 9.35
C TYR A 231 29.59 -1.21 9.06
N GLN A 232 29.66 -0.01 8.49
CA GLN A 232 28.49 0.80 8.15
C GLN A 232 27.57 0.07 7.17
N TYR A 233 28.10 -0.55 6.11
CA TYR A 233 27.29 -1.32 5.19
C TYR A 233 26.82 -2.65 5.82
N GLN A 234 27.64 -3.31 6.63
CA GLN A 234 27.22 -4.52 7.33
C GLN A 234 25.99 -4.27 8.24
N THR A 235 25.91 -3.08 8.85
CA THR A 235 24.88 -2.73 9.83
C THR A 235 23.73 -1.92 9.23
N TYR A 236 24.00 -0.94 8.36
CA TYR A 236 23.04 0.09 7.91
C TYR A 236 22.66 -0.02 6.44
N TYR A 237 23.10 -1.04 5.70
CA TYR A 237 22.83 -1.09 4.26
C TYR A 237 21.35 -1.03 3.85
N PRO A 238 20.37 -1.60 4.59
CA PRO A 238 18.96 -1.35 4.28
C PRO A 238 18.57 0.14 4.29
N ALA A 239 19.15 0.95 5.19
CA ALA A 239 18.90 2.38 5.22
C ALA A 239 19.52 3.10 4.00
N PHE A 240 20.67 2.67 3.51
CA PHE A 240 21.25 3.20 2.27
C PHE A 240 20.40 2.82 1.04
N LEU A 241 19.87 1.60 0.98
CA LEU A 241 18.93 1.19 -0.08
C LEU A 241 17.65 2.02 -0.04
N ALA A 242 17.12 2.28 1.15
CA ALA A 242 15.94 3.14 1.33
C ALA A 242 16.23 4.59 0.93
N ALA A 243 17.42 5.13 1.23
CA ALA A 243 17.84 6.46 0.82
C ALA A 243 17.91 6.59 -0.72
N ASP A 244 18.52 5.61 -1.40
CA ASP A 244 18.57 5.55 -2.87
C ASP A 244 17.16 5.49 -3.49
N ARG A 245 16.28 4.62 -2.95
CA ARG A 245 14.89 4.52 -3.40
C ARG A 245 14.11 5.84 -3.22
N LEU A 246 14.38 6.57 -2.14
CA LEU A 246 13.77 7.88 -1.89
C LEU A 246 14.38 9.00 -2.74
N GLY A 247 15.44 8.72 -3.50
CA GLY A 247 16.14 9.69 -4.34
C GLY A 247 16.94 10.71 -3.52
N ILE A 248 17.36 10.36 -2.31
CA ILE A 248 18.24 11.21 -1.50
C ILE A 248 19.61 11.23 -2.17
N PRO A 249 20.12 12.39 -2.61
CA PRO A 249 21.36 12.44 -3.36
C PRO A 249 22.57 12.21 -2.44
N ASP A 250 23.59 11.53 -2.95
CA ASP A 250 24.82 11.20 -2.19
C ASP A 250 25.46 12.41 -1.51
N ARG A 251 25.38 13.60 -2.10
CA ARG A 251 25.94 14.83 -1.48
C ARG A 251 25.32 15.20 -0.12
N ASP A 252 24.14 14.67 0.20
CA ASP A 252 23.40 14.97 1.43
C ASP A 252 23.73 13.99 2.58
N TYR A 253 24.44 12.89 2.30
CA TYR A 253 24.84 11.92 3.34
C TYR A 253 26.23 11.28 3.16
N ALA A 254 26.88 11.37 2.00
CA ALA A 254 28.21 10.81 1.76
C ALA A 254 29.29 11.50 2.61
N PRO A 255 29.35 12.85 2.73
CA PRO A 255 30.28 13.50 3.66
C PRO A 255 30.09 13.04 5.11
N GLU A 256 28.86 12.75 5.52
CA GLU A 256 28.50 12.25 6.84
C GLU A 256 28.89 10.79 7.03
N LEU A 257 28.77 9.96 5.99
CA LEU A 257 29.24 8.57 5.95
C LEU A 257 30.76 8.49 6.13
N GLU A 258 31.50 9.34 5.41
CA GLU A 258 32.95 9.52 5.51
C GLU A 258 33.37 9.98 6.91
N ALA A 259 32.66 10.96 7.48
CA ALA A 259 32.93 11.47 8.81
C ALA A 259 32.63 10.44 9.92
N ASP A 260 31.53 9.69 9.81
CA ASP A 260 31.17 8.63 10.74
C ASP A 260 32.23 7.52 10.78
N ALA A 261 32.79 7.13 9.62
CA ALA A 261 33.85 6.13 9.54
C ALA A 261 35.10 6.57 10.30
N SER A 262 35.56 7.80 10.06
CA SER A 262 36.67 8.40 10.80
C SER A 262 36.37 8.58 12.27
N CYS A 263 35.18 9.04 12.65
CA CYS A 263 34.82 9.22 14.05
C CYS A 263 34.72 7.90 14.81
N ARG A 264 34.20 6.85 14.19
CA ARG A 264 34.21 5.50 14.77
C ARG A 264 35.63 5.00 15.00
N ALA A 265 36.51 5.16 14.01
CA ALA A 265 37.93 4.82 14.16
C ALA A 265 38.58 5.56 15.35
N VAL A 266 38.26 6.84 15.54
CA VAL A 266 38.78 7.66 16.64
C VAL A 266 38.20 7.24 18.00
N TYR A 267 36.87 7.23 18.14
CA TYR A 267 36.19 7.10 19.43
C TYR A 267 36.09 5.65 19.90
N VAL A 268 35.96 4.68 18.99
CA VAL A 268 35.82 3.26 19.34
C VAL A 268 37.16 2.53 19.32
N HIS A 269 38.01 2.84 18.34
CA HIS A 269 39.26 2.12 18.11
C HIS A 269 40.53 2.91 18.50
N GLY A 270 40.37 4.13 19.03
CA GLY A 270 41.45 4.90 19.62
C GLY A 270 42.45 5.46 18.60
N ILE A 271 42.08 5.56 17.32
CA ILE A 271 42.93 6.22 16.33
C ILE A 271 43.02 7.72 16.69
N PRO A 272 44.23 8.32 16.75
CA PRO A 272 44.34 9.74 17.06
C PRO A 272 43.67 10.60 15.97
N SER A 273 42.77 11.50 16.36
CA SER A 273 41.99 12.34 15.43
C SER A 273 42.81 13.17 14.45
N TRP A 274 44.02 13.60 14.85
CA TRP A 274 44.93 14.34 13.98
C TRP A 274 45.39 13.56 12.75
N ARG A 275 45.29 12.21 12.76
CA ARG A 275 45.55 11.36 11.58
C ARG A 275 44.54 11.61 10.47
N TYR A 276 43.31 12.02 10.80
CA TYR A 276 42.25 12.30 9.83
C TYR A 276 42.08 13.79 9.53
N ALA A 277 42.62 14.69 10.36
CA ALA A 277 42.39 16.13 10.26
C ALA A 277 42.80 16.79 8.92
N ARG A 278 43.64 16.12 8.12
CA ARG A 278 44.09 16.58 6.80
C ARG A 278 43.67 15.67 5.65
N THR A 279 42.72 14.77 5.90
CA THR A 279 42.14 13.88 4.88
C THR A 279 40.87 14.51 4.30
N SER A 280 40.31 13.89 3.27
CA SER A 280 38.98 14.21 2.74
C SER A 280 37.84 13.86 3.72
N ALA A 281 38.12 13.07 4.75
CA ALA A 281 37.15 12.56 5.70
C ALA A 281 37.58 12.81 7.17
N PRO A 282 37.72 14.08 7.62
CA PRO A 282 38.06 14.34 9.01
C PRO A 282 36.94 13.86 9.94
N CYS A 283 37.27 13.38 11.15
CA CYS A 283 36.25 13.25 12.19
C CYS A 283 35.87 14.65 12.71
N TRP A 284 34.80 15.22 12.15
CA TRP A 284 34.31 16.57 12.46
C TRP A 284 32.99 16.57 13.25
N VAL A 285 32.37 15.42 13.46
CA VAL A 285 31.08 15.31 14.14
C VAL A 285 31.25 15.52 15.65
N ASP A 286 30.81 16.68 16.13
CA ASP A 286 30.73 16.99 17.55
C ASP A 286 29.66 16.13 18.23
N GLY A 287 30.01 15.48 19.35
CA GLY A 287 29.08 14.62 20.07
C GLY A 287 28.76 13.29 19.36
N TRP A 288 29.66 12.83 18.49
CA TRP A 288 29.51 11.54 17.81
C TRP A 288 29.23 10.40 18.79
N TYR A 289 28.37 9.47 18.38
CA TYR A 289 28.05 8.25 19.09
C TYR A 289 27.74 7.13 18.08
N ASP A 290 27.77 5.88 18.54
CA ASP A 290 27.42 4.75 17.69
C ASP A 290 25.92 4.76 17.32
N GLY A 291 25.63 5.04 16.06
CA GLY A 291 24.27 5.24 15.54
C GLY A 291 24.02 6.64 14.97
N TRP A 292 24.96 7.58 15.14
CA TRP A 292 24.82 8.95 14.65
C TRP A 292 24.49 9.03 13.14
N LEU A 293 25.16 8.23 12.30
CA LEU A 293 24.87 8.19 10.86
C LEU A 293 23.44 7.72 10.56
N LEU A 294 22.92 6.77 11.35
CA LEU A 294 21.57 6.25 11.18
C LEU A 294 20.53 7.31 11.53
N ASP A 295 20.75 8.06 12.62
CA ASP A 295 19.90 9.20 12.99
C ASP A 295 19.95 10.32 11.94
N HIS A 296 21.12 10.59 11.35
CA HIS A 296 21.25 11.52 10.23
C HIS A 296 20.39 11.09 9.04
N LEU A 297 20.48 9.82 8.61
CA LEU A 297 19.62 9.28 7.55
C LEU A 297 18.13 9.40 7.90
N GLY A 298 17.75 9.10 9.15
CA GLY A 298 16.38 9.30 9.63
C GLY A 298 15.90 10.74 9.52
N SER A 299 16.78 11.72 9.78
CA SER A 299 16.48 13.15 9.64
C SER A 299 16.21 13.57 8.19
N LEU A 300 16.75 12.81 7.22
CA LEU A 300 16.48 12.99 5.78
C LEU A 300 15.20 12.29 5.33
N GLY A 301 14.46 11.65 6.24
CA GLY A 301 13.21 10.94 5.97
C GLY A 301 13.39 9.46 5.60
N VAL A 302 14.58 8.89 5.79
CA VAL A 302 14.82 7.45 5.60
C VAL A 302 14.07 6.66 6.69
N PRO A 303 13.25 5.65 6.35
CA PRO A 303 12.64 4.79 7.35
C PRO A 303 13.71 3.94 8.04
N LEU A 304 13.77 4.01 9.37
CA LEU A 304 14.75 3.28 10.19
C LEU A 304 14.14 2.08 10.93
N ALA A 305 12.83 1.91 10.84
CA ALA A 305 12.08 0.86 11.51
C ALA A 305 11.02 0.29 10.56
N PRO A 306 10.60 -0.98 10.75
CA PRO A 306 9.53 -1.57 9.97
C PRO A 306 8.25 -0.74 10.12
N PRO A 307 7.42 -0.64 9.06
CA PRO A 307 6.14 0.04 9.17
C PRO A 307 5.28 -0.65 10.23
N VAL A 308 4.60 0.16 11.04
CA VAL A 308 3.76 -0.28 12.15
C VAL A 308 2.30 -0.21 11.71
N ALA A 309 1.52 -1.27 11.90
CA ALA A 309 0.16 -1.36 11.33
C ALA A 309 -0.78 -0.27 11.86
N GLU A 310 -0.57 0.12 13.12
CA GLU A 310 -1.29 1.17 13.84
C GLU A 310 -1.20 2.53 13.14
N ASP A 311 -0.09 2.84 12.45
CA ASP A 311 0.09 4.10 11.72
C ASP A 311 -0.80 4.20 10.46
N TYR A 312 -1.40 3.08 10.05
CA TYR A 312 -2.27 2.94 8.88
C TYR A 312 -3.74 2.69 9.29
N GLU A 313 -4.10 2.82 10.57
CA GLU A 313 -5.48 2.66 11.00
C GLU A 313 -6.33 3.92 10.72
N VAL A 314 -7.52 3.72 10.14
CA VAL A 314 -8.48 4.81 9.97
C VAL A 314 -9.29 4.96 11.27
N VAL A 315 -8.94 5.96 12.08
CA VAL A 315 -9.76 6.31 13.25
C VAL A 315 -11.11 6.86 12.76
N PRO A 316 -12.25 6.28 13.18
CA PRO A 316 -13.54 6.86 12.84
C PRO A 316 -13.65 8.24 13.46
N VAL A 317 -13.81 9.27 12.63
CA VAL A 317 -14.09 10.63 13.09
C VAL A 317 -15.46 10.61 13.76
N VAL A 318 -15.47 10.60 15.09
CA VAL A 318 -16.68 10.85 15.87
C VAL A 318 -16.98 12.34 15.74
N ARG A 319 -17.92 12.71 14.87
CA ARG A 319 -18.43 14.07 14.83
C ARG A 319 -19.41 14.25 16.01
N PRO A 320 -19.29 15.33 16.80
CA PRO A 320 -20.24 15.64 17.88
C PRO A 320 -21.64 15.95 17.36
#